data_AF-A0A7K4CHT9-F1
#
_entry.id   AF-A0A7K4CHT9-F1
#
_cell.length_a   1.000
_cell.length_b   1.000
_cell.length_c   1.000
_cell.angle_alpha   90.00
_cell.angle_beta   90.00
_cell.angle_gamma   90.00
#
_symmetry.space_group_name_H-M   'P 1'
#
loop_
_entity.id
_entity.type
_entity.pdbx_description
1 polymer ?
#
loop_
_entity_poly.entity_id
_entity_poly.type
_entity_poly.pdbx_seq_one_letter_code
_entity_poly.pdbx_strand_id
1 'polypeptide(L)'
;MKLKVKIIGHKVHDVGYRPYLTELAMRLALRGFEVYNDDEAGQQAVIALVEGDEQRIMKFNSSVRKERPQLADVDNVLSEEYAGDVMPLWQSASINTASQMNKAIPLLLEMKDDIKEMKGDIKEMKGDIKEMKGDIKEMKGDIKAVRKNTDTIPQVLEEIKGIREDIQPGYAAQFRQVQSDVRAIKERLGMQ
;
A
#
# COMPACT_ATOMS: atom_id res chain seq x y z
N MET A 1 37.53 -33.02 21.04
CA MET A 1 36.34 -33.85 21.38
C MET A 1 35.22 -33.53 20.40
N LYS A 2 34.17 -34.36 20.38
CA LYS A 2 32.96 -34.18 19.58
C LYS A 2 31.74 -34.30 20.49
N LEU A 3 30.78 -33.39 20.35
CA LEU A 3 29.59 -33.33 21.20
C LEU A 3 28.36 -33.05 20.34
N LYS A 4 27.25 -33.74 20.64
CA LYS A 4 25.92 -33.44 20.12
C LYS A 4 25.12 -32.73 21.19
N VAL A 5 24.62 -31.55 20.87
CA VAL A 5 23.74 -30.76 21.73
C VAL A 5 22.34 -30.77 21.12
N LYS A 6 21.33 -31.14 21.90
CA LYS A 6 19.92 -31.11 21.50
C LYS A 6 19.20 -30.03 22.30
N ILE A 7 18.55 -29.10 21.61
CA ILE A 7 17.72 -28.05 22.21
C ILE A 7 16.28 -28.38 21.85
N ILE A 8 15.49 -28.82 22.81
CA ILE A 8 14.13 -29.32 22.60
C ILE A 8 13.14 -28.36 23.24
N GLY A 9 12.04 -28.06 22.57
CA GLY A 9 10.95 -27.30 23.16
C GLY A 9 9.77 -27.08 22.23
N HIS A 10 8.77 -26.37 22.74
CA HIS A 10 7.53 -26.07 22.03
C HIS A 10 7.75 -25.10 20.86
N LYS A 11 8.77 -24.23 20.94
CA LYS A 11 9.09 -23.27 19.88
C LYS A 11 10.60 -23.00 19.80
N VAL A 12 11.31 -23.84 19.07
CA VAL A 12 12.76 -23.70 18.82
C VAL A 12 13.13 -23.61 17.34
N HIS A 13 12.19 -23.85 16.44
CA HIS A 13 12.37 -23.64 14.99
C HIS A 13 11.99 -22.22 14.58
N ASP A 14 12.77 -21.67 13.65
CA ASP A 14 12.56 -20.35 13.04
C ASP A 14 12.52 -19.17 14.04
N VAL A 15 13.10 -19.37 15.23
CA VAL A 15 13.30 -18.32 16.26
C VAL A 15 14.73 -17.77 16.29
N GLY A 16 15.56 -18.12 15.30
CA GLY A 16 16.94 -17.63 15.21
C GLY A 16 18.00 -18.53 15.86
N TYR A 17 17.66 -19.75 16.28
CA TYR A 17 18.65 -20.66 16.88
C TYR A 17 19.80 -21.04 15.95
N ARG A 18 19.51 -21.46 14.71
CA ARG A 18 20.54 -21.84 13.73
C ARG A 18 21.59 -20.74 13.51
N PRO A 19 21.22 -19.48 13.21
CA PRO A 19 22.21 -18.41 13.07
C PRO A 19 22.93 -18.10 14.39
N TYR A 20 22.23 -18.05 15.52
CA TYR A 20 22.84 -17.85 16.83
C TYR A 20 23.94 -18.89 17.15
N LEU A 21 23.64 -20.17 16.95
CA LEU A 21 24.58 -21.27 17.21
C LEU A 21 25.76 -21.23 16.23
N THR A 22 25.52 -20.85 14.98
CA THR A 22 26.58 -20.67 13.98
C THR A 22 27.54 -19.55 14.39
N GLU A 23 27.02 -18.39 14.82
CA GLU A 23 27.82 -17.27 15.31
C GLU A 23 28.62 -17.64 16.57
N LEU A 24 27.98 -18.34 17.51
CA LEU A 24 28.64 -18.85 18.71
C LEU A 24 29.80 -19.80 18.36
N ALA A 25 29.59 -20.71 17.40
CA ALA A 25 30.62 -21.63 16.94
C ALA A 25 31.79 -20.92 16.23
N MET A 26 31.49 -19.87 15.44
CA MET A 26 32.52 -18.99 14.83
C MET A 26 33.32 -18.22 15.87
N ARG A 27 32.65 -17.59 16.83
CA ARG A 27 33.29 -16.83 17.92
C ARG A 27 34.21 -17.70 18.76
N LEU A 28 33.85 -18.97 18.97
CA LEU A 28 34.67 -19.95 19.67
C LEU A 28 35.69 -20.65 18.77
N ALA A 29 35.74 -20.32 17.48
CA ALA A 29 36.62 -20.93 16.48
C ALA A 29 36.59 -22.46 16.51
N LEU A 30 35.40 -23.04 16.48
CA LEU A 30 35.23 -24.50 16.41
C LEU A 30 35.69 -25.03 15.04
N ARG A 31 36.28 -26.22 15.04
CA ARG A 31 36.82 -26.85 13.83
C ARG A 31 35.67 -27.40 12.96
N GLY A 32 34.81 -28.19 13.59
CA GLY A 32 33.62 -28.76 12.95
C GLY A 32 32.35 -28.22 13.62
N PHE A 33 31.34 -27.96 12.81
CA PHE A 33 30.05 -27.53 13.28
C PHE A 33 28.97 -27.93 12.30
N GLU A 34 27.86 -28.46 12.81
CA GLU A 34 26.62 -28.67 12.08
C GLU A 34 25.46 -28.20 12.92
N VAL A 35 24.48 -27.56 12.29
CA VAL A 35 23.24 -27.22 12.95
C VAL A 35 22.06 -27.41 12.01
N TYR A 36 21.03 -28.10 12.48
CA TYR A 36 19.82 -28.35 11.74
C TYR A 36 18.62 -28.50 12.68
N ASN A 37 17.43 -28.34 12.11
CA ASN A 37 16.19 -28.61 12.81
C ASN A 37 15.86 -30.10 12.68
N ASP A 38 15.35 -30.68 13.75
CA ASP A 38 14.91 -32.06 13.83
C ASP A 38 13.61 -32.15 14.64
N ASP A 39 13.03 -33.35 14.70
CA ASP A 39 11.89 -33.68 15.55
C ASP A 39 12.33 -34.73 16.58
N GLU A 40 12.12 -34.44 17.86
CA GLU A 40 12.38 -35.38 18.95
C GLU A 40 11.05 -35.66 19.67
N ALA A 41 10.49 -36.85 19.42
CA ALA A 41 9.25 -37.31 20.02
C ALA A 41 8.04 -36.36 19.83
N GLY A 42 7.93 -35.73 18.65
CA GLY A 42 6.85 -34.80 18.33
C GLY A 42 7.04 -33.39 18.87
N GLN A 43 8.21 -33.08 19.45
CA GLN A 43 8.61 -31.73 19.80
C GLN A 43 9.69 -31.21 18.85
N GLN A 44 9.70 -29.89 18.65
CA GLN A 44 10.74 -29.24 17.87
C GLN A 44 12.09 -29.41 18.57
N ALA A 45 13.08 -29.86 17.81
CA ALA A 45 14.46 -29.94 18.25
C ALA A 45 15.39 -29.15 17.33
N VAL A 46 16.38 -28.48 17.90
CA VAL A 46 17.53 -27.97 17.17
C VAL A 46 18.74 -28.78 17.60
N ILE A 47 19.40 -29.41 16.64
CA ILE A 47 20.57 -30.25 16.87
C ILE A 47 21.80 -29.46 16.46
N ALA A 48 22.79 -29.39 17.35
CA ALA A 48 24.11 -28.87 17.06
C ALA A 48 25.17 -29.95 17.28
N LEU A 49 25.91 -30.28 16.23
CA LEU A 49 27.09 -31.15 16.32
C LEU A 49 28.32 -30.24 16.33
N VAL A 50 29.20 -30.41 17.32
CA VAL A 50 30.41 -29.59 17.47
C VAL A 50 31.66 -30.44 17.57
N GLU A 51 32.73 -30.02 16.90
CA GLU A 51 34.06 -30.62 16.97
C GLU A 51 35.12 -29.54 17.25
N GLY A 52 36.00 -29.81 18.21
CA GLY A 52 37.10 -28.92 18.56
C GLY A 52 37.76 -29.25 19.88
N ASP A 53 38.53 -28.28 20.39
CA ASP A 53 39.18 -28.36 21.70
C ASP A 53 38.15 -28.47 22.81
N GLU A 54 38.45 -29.28 23.83
CA GLU A 54 37.55 -29.54 24.96
C GLU A 54 37.10 -28.26 25.65
N GLN A 55 38.01 -27.33 25.92
CA GLN A 55 37.68 -26.04 26.54
C GLN A 55 36.71 -25.20 25.70
N ARG A 56 36.83 -25.24 24.36
CA ARG A 56 35.95 -24.49 23.46
C ARG A 56 34.57 -25.12 23.40
N ILE A 57 34.50 -26.45 23.34
CA ILE A 57 33.24 -27.19 23.36
C ILE A 57 32.51 -27.03 24.70
N MET A 58 33.22 -27.08 25.82
CA MET A 58 32.63 -26.82 27.14
C MET A 58 32.06 -25.40 27.24
N LYS A 59 32.78 -24.39 26.71
CA LYS A 59 32.26 -23.03 26.61
C LYS A 59 31.02 -22.94 25.72
N PHE A 60 31.03 -23.60 24.55
CA PHE A 60 29.87 -23.67 23.66
C PHE A 60 28.66 -24.24 24.39
N ASN A 61 28.80 -25.41 25.01
CA ASN A 61 27.71 -26.07 25.73
C ASN A 61 27.17 -25.21 26.91
N SER A 62 28.08 -24.56 27.65
CA SER A 62 27.71 -23.64 28.73
C SER A 62 26.91 -22.43 28.21
N SER A 63 27.33 -21.84 27.08
CA SER A 63 26.63 -20.71 26.46
C SER A 63 25.23 -21.10 25.97
N VAL A 64 25.07 -22.24 25.30
CA VAL A 64 23.76 -22.72 24.80
C VAL A 64 22.74 -22.94 25.93
N ARG A 65 23.20 -23.25 27.15
CA ARG A 65 22.33 -23.42 28.32
C ARG A 65 21.95 -22.11 29.00
N LYS A 66 22.73 -21.04 28.81
CA LYS A 66 22.56 -19.75 29.49
C LYS A 66 21.84 -18.73 28.63
N GLU A 67 22.14 -18.72 27.34
CA GLU A 67 21.67 -17.73 26.39
C GLU A 67 20.80 -18.42 25.33
N ARG A 68 19.66 -17.81 25.00
CA ARG A 68 18.75 -18.28 23.96
C ARG A 68 18.15 -17.11 23.19
N PRO A 69 17.73 -17.32 21.93
CA PRO A 69 16.97 -16.30 21.19
C PRO A 69 15.71 -15.87 21.94
N GLN A 70 15.30 -14.61 21.79
CA GLN A 70 14.20 -14.01 22.57
C GLN A 70 12.85 -14.73 22.39
N LEU A 71 12.60 -15.27 21.20
CA LEU A 71 11.34 -15.94 20.85
C LEU A 71 11.37 -17.45 21.08
N ALA A 72 12.47 -17.96 21.62
CA ALA A 72 12.63 -19.39 21.87
C ALA A 72 11.87 -19.84 23.12
N ASP A 73 11.06 -20.88 22.96
CA ASP A 73 10.46 -21.63 24.06
C ASP A 73 11.12 -23.02 24.13
N VAL A 74 11.91 -23.22 25.19
CA VAL A 74 12.83 -24.35 25.36
C VAL A 74 12.46 -25.10 26.62
N ASP A 75 12.25 -26.41 26.48
CA ASP A 75 11.93 -27.30 27.58
C ASP A 75 13.22 -27.89 28.16
N ASN A 76 14.12 -28.37 27.30
CA ASN A 76 15.34 -29.02 27.74
C ASN A 76 16.52 -28.83 26.76
N VAL A 77 17.73 -28.85 27.32
CA VAL A 77 18.98 -28.88 26.57
C VAL A 77 19.79 -30.10 27.02
N LEU A 78 19.97 -31.04 26.10
CA LEU A 78 20.71 -32.28 26.31
C LEU A 78 22.05 -32.22 25.59
N SER A 79 23.04 -32.94 26.13
CA SER A 79 24.37 -33.02 25.52
C SER A 79 24.88 -34.45 25.66
N GLU A 80 25.34 -35.02 24.57
CA GLU A 80 25.87 -36.39 24.51
C GLU A 80 27.15 -36.43 23.67
N GLU A 81 28.02 -37.39 23.94
CA GLU A 81 29.19 -37.62 23.10
C GLU A 81 28.75 -38.01 21.69
N TYR A 82 29.47 -37.51 20.69
CA TYR A 82 29.15 -37.76 19.29
C TYR A 82 30.34 -38.43 18.60
N ALA A 83 30.14 -39.65 18.12
CA ALA A 83 31.20 -40.43 17.47
C ALA A 83 31.30 -40.20 15.95
N GLY A 84 30.26 -39.64 15.32
CA GLY A 84 30.21 -39.43 13.87
C GLY A 84 31.10 -38.29 13.40
N ASP A 85 31.16 -38.08 12.09
CA ASP A 85 31.86 -36.94 11.51
C ASP A 85 31.06 -35.65 11.62
N VAL A 86 31.77 -34.55 11.78
CA VAL A 86 31.21 -33.20 11.85
C VAL A 86 31.87 -32.39 10.74
N MET A 87 31.06 -31.86 9.83
CA MET A 87 31.58 -31.08 8.72
C MET A 87 32.30 -29.82 9.20
N PRO A 88 33.24 -29.26 8.41
CA PRO A 88 33.89 -28.01 8.74
C PRO A 88 32.89 -26.88 8.99
N LEU A 89 33.17 -26.05 9.99
CA LEU A 89 32.30 -24.93 10.38
C LEU A 89 31.92 -24.02 9.20
N TRP A 90 32.88 -23.68 8.36
CA TRP A 90 32.65 -22.81 7.20
C TRP A 90 31.67 -23.44 6.20
N GLN A 91 31.69 -24.77 6.04
CA GLN A 91 30.79 -25.49 5.15
C GLN A 91 29.35 -25.43 5.68
N SER A 92 29.14 -25.71 6.97
CA SER A 92 27.82 -25.58 7.60
C SER A 92 27.30 -24.13 7.55
N ALA A 93 28.16 -23.15 7.83
CA ALA A 93 27.80 -21.74 7.73
C ALA A 93 27.36 -21.36 6.30
N SER A 94 28.05 -21.89 5.28
CA SER A 94 27.75 -21.61 3.88
C SER A 94 26.40 -22.22 3.47
N ILE A 95 26.16 -23.48 3.82
CA ILE A 95 24.89 -24.18 3.56
C ILE A 95 23.73 -23.48 4.29
N ASN A 96 23.92 -23.13 5.56
CA ASN A 96 22.90 -22.45 6.35
C ASN A 96 22.57 -21.07 5.78
N THR A 97 23.58 -20.31 5.35
CA THR A 97 23.36 -19.00 4.70
C THR A 97 22.58 -19.18 3.39
N ALA A 98 22.97 -20.12 2.54
CA ALA A 98 22.25 -20.42 1.30
C ALA A 98 20.79 -20.86 1.57
N SER A 99 20.56 -21.69 2.59
CA SER A 99 19.21 -22.09 3.01
C SER A 99 18.36 -20.90 3.45
N GLN A 100 18.92 -19.94 4.19
CA GLN A 100 18.21 -18.71 4.56
C GLN A 100 17.93 -17.82 3.33
N MET A 101 18.89 -17.69 2.40
CA MET A 101 18.68 -16.94 1.16
C MET A 101 17.58 -17.56 0.30
N ASN A 102 17.48 -18.89 0.25
CA ASN A 102 16.40 -19.57 -0.46
C ASN A 102 15.01 -19.24 0.10
N LYS A 103 14.88 -18.99 1.41
CA LYS A 103 13.61 -18.53 2.00
C LYS A 103 13.20 -17.14 1.52
N ALA A 104 14.15 -16.30 1.09
CA ALA A 104 13.87 -14.97 0.56
C ALA A 104 13.37 -15.00 -0.89
N ILE A 105 13.68 -16.05 -1.67
CA ILE A 105 13.27 -16.16 -3.08
C ILE A 105 11.74 -16.03 -3.27
N PRO A 106 10.87 -16.78 -2.57
CA PRO A 106 9.42 -16.65 -2.75
C PRO A 106 8.92 -15.24 -2.40
N LEU A 107 9.45 -14.63 -1.34
CA LEU A 107 9.11 -13.25 -0.96
C LEU A 107 9.49 -12.24 -2.06
N LEU A 108 10.66 -12.41 -2.67
CA LEU A 108 11.10 -11.55 -3.77
C LEU A 108 10.25 -11.75 -5.04
N LEU A 109 9.74 -12.95 -5.29
CA LEU A 109 8.83 -13.22 -6.40
C LEU A 109 7.47 -12.56 -6.17
N GLU A 110 6.92 -12.66 -4.96
CA GLU A 110 5.67 -12.00 -4.56
C GLU A 110 5.80 -10.47 -4.70
N MET A 111 6.85 -9.87 -4.12
CA MET A 111 7.13 -8.44 -4.26
C MET A 111 7.26 -7.99 -5.73
N LYS A 112 7.81 -8.84 -6.61
CA LYS A 112 7.93 -8.53 -8.03
C LYS A 112 6.56 -8.45 -8.70
N ASP A 113 5.62 -9.29 -8.30
CA ASP A 113 4.27 -9.29 -8.85
C ASP A 113 3.45 -8.10 -8.30
N ASP A 114 3.56 -7.77 -7.01
CA ASP A 114 2.98 -6.56 -6.43
C ASP A 114 3.46 -5.29 -7.15
N ILE A 115 4.77 -5.22 -7.45
CA ILE A 115 5.34 -4.09 -8.20
C ILE A 115 4.77 -3.99 -9.61
N LYS A 116 4.42 -5.11 -10.25
CA LYS A 116 3.78 -5.09 -11.58
C LYS A 116 2.34 -4.60 -11.49
N GLU A 117 1.59 -5.05 -10.48
CA GLU A 117 0.22 -4.61 -10.23
C GLU A 117 0.18 -3.09 -9.99
N MET A 118 1.02 -2.59 -9.07
CA MET A 118 1.13 -1.16 -8.80
C MET A 118 1.51 -0.34 -10.05
N LYS A 119 2.32 -0.88 -10.97
CA LYS A 119 2.60 -0.24 -12.27
C LYS A 119 1.37 -0.18 -13.17
N GLY A 120 0.51 -1.19 -13.12
CA GLY A 120 -0.79 -1.22 -13.78
C GLY A 120 -1.68 -0.09 -13.27
N ASP A 121 -1.87 -0.02 -11.95
CA ASP A 121 -2.69 1.01 -11.29
C ASP A 121 -2.21 2.42 -11.59
N ILE A 122 -0.89 2.65 -11.55
CA ILE A 122 -0.30 3.94 -11.92
C ILE A 122 -0.59 4.31 -13.38
N LYS A 123 -0.68 3.33 -14.28
CA LYS A 123 -1.00 3.56 -15.70
C LYS A 123 -2.47 3.90 -15.87
N GLU A 124 -3.36 3.22 -15.17
CA GLU A 124 -4.81 3.51 -15.16
C GLU A 124 -5.08 4.91 -14.61
N MET A 125 -4.54 5.23 -13.44
CA MET A 125 -4.67 6.56 -12.83
C MET A 125 -4.15 7.69 -13.74
N LYS A 126 -3.11 7.44 -14.54
CA LYS A 126 -2.65 8.41 -15.57
C LYS A 126 -3.66 8.59 -16.70
N GLY A 127 -4.39 7.54 -17.05
CA GLY A 127 -5.52 7.59 -17.98
C GLY A 127 -6.63 8.48 -17.43
N ASP A 128 -7.08 8.22 -16.21
CA ASP A 128 -8.16 8.97 -15.55
C ASP A 128 -7.80 10.45 -15.41
N ILE A 129 -6.57 10.76 -15.00
CA ILE A 129 -6.08 12.15 -14.92
C ILE A 129 -6.13 12.85 -16.30
N LYS A 130 -5.89 12.12 -17.39
CA LYS A 130 -5.94 12.67 -18.74
C LYS A 130 -7.39 12.94 -19.17
N GLU A 131 -8.31 12.04 -18.84
CA GLU A 131 -9.75 12.21 -19.07
C GLU A 131 -10.30 13.41 -18.30
N MET A 132 -10.05 13.47 -16.98
CA MET A 132 -10.42 14.62 -16.15
C MET A 132 -9.90 15.96 -16.69
N LYS A 133 -8.70 15.99 -17.28
CA LYS A 133 -8.17 17.19 -17.93
C LYS A 133 -8.97 17.59 -19.18
N GLY A 134 -9.49 16.61 -19.91
CA GLY A 134 -10.42 16.80 -21.02
C GLY A 134 -11.72 17.45 -20.53
N ASP A 135 -12.35 16.85 -19.53
CA ASP A 135 -13.62 17.33 -18.97
C ASP A 135 -13.50 18.76 -18.41
N ILE A 136 -12.41 19.06 -17.70
CA ILE A 136 -12.13 20.41 -17.21
C ILE A 136 -12.00 21.42 -18.37
N LYS A 137 -11.47 21.00 -19.52
CA LYS A 137 -11.33 21.87 -20.71
C LYS A 137 -12.68 22.13 -21.35
N GLU A 138 -13.54 21.10 -21.45
CA GLU A 138 -14.90 21.20 -21.98
C GLU A 138 -15.75 22.12 -21.09
N MET A 139 -15.75 21.87 -19.78
CA MET A 139 -16.46 22.70 -18.79
C MET A 139 -16.01 24.16 -18.84
N LYS A 140 -14.72 24.44 -19.06
CA LYS A 140 -14.24 25.82 -19.30
C LYS A 140 -14.81 26.44 -20.58
N GLY A 141 -15.06 25.64 -21.61
CA GLY A 141 -15.75 26.05 -22.84
C GLY A 141 -17.20 26.41 -22.55
N ASP A 142 -17.93 25.55 -21.85
CA ASP A 142 -19.33 25.77 -21.50
C ASP A 142 -19.52 27.00 -20.63
N ILE A 143 -18.67 27.19 -19.61
CA ILE A 143 -18.69 28.40 -18.76
C ILE A 143 -18.49 29.67 -19.61
N LYS A 144 -17.61 29.63 -20.62
CA LYS A 144 -17.44 30.79 -21.53
C LYS A 144 -18.68 31.03 -22.38
N ALA A 145 -19.34 29.99 -22.86
CA ALA A 145 -20.56 30.12 -23.65
C ALA A 145 -21.72 30.69 -22.81
N VAL A 146 -21.92 30.16 -21.60
CA VAL A 146 -22.90 30.68 -20.64
C VAL A 146 -22.61 32.14 -20.31
N ARG A 147 -21.33 32.49 -20.08
CA ARG A 147 -20.94 33.89 -19.83
C ARG A 147 -21.29 34.81 -21.00
N LYS A 148 -20.96 34.43 -22.24
CA LYS A 148 -21.35 35.22 -23.43
C LYS A 148 -22.86 35.43 -23.52
N ASN A 149 -23.64 34.38 -23.28
CA ASN A 149 -25.11 34.47 -23.29
C ASN A 149 -25.64 35.35 -22.14
N THR A 150 -24.96 35.34 -20.99
CA THR A 150 -25.34 36.18 -19.85
C THR A 150 -24.98 37.65 -20.10
N ASP A 151 -23.85 37.91 -20.75
CA ASP A 151 -23.37 39.26 -21.09
C ASP A 151 -24.30 39.98 -22.09
N THR A 152 -25.12 39.26 -22.88
CA THR A 152 -26.11 39.86 -23.81
C THR A 152 -27.43 40.21 -23.13
N ILE A 153 -27.74 39.67 -21.96
CA ILE A 153 -29.00 39.92 -21.24
C ILE A 153 -29.23 41.42 -21.00
N PRO A 154 -28.25 42.23 -20.55
CA PRO A 154 -28.45 43.67 -20.37
C PRO A 154 -28.83 44.39 -21.67
N GLN A 155 -28.26 44.01 -22.81
CA GLN A 155 -28.58 44.60 -24.12
C GLN A 155 -30.01 44.29 -24.52
N VAL A 156 -30.43 43.03 -24.39
CA VAL A 156 -31.82 42.63 -24.63
C VAL A 156 -32.79 43.37 -23.70
N LEU A 157 -32.42 43.57 -22.44
CA LEU A 157 -33.23 44.34 -21.49
C LEU A 157 -33.34 45.83 -21.89
N GLU A 158 -32.27 46.43 -22.43
CA GLU A 158 -32.33 47.79 -22.98
C GLU A 158 -33.21 47.86 -24.22
N GLU A 159 -33.10 46.92 -25.16
CA GLU A 159 -33.96 46.85 -26.34
C GLU A 159 -35.44 46.73 -25.94
N ILE A 160 -35.77 45.87 -24.97
CA ILE A 160 -37.14 45.72 -24.45
C ILE A 160 -37.63 47.02 -23.80
N LYS A 161 -36.78 47.73 -23.03
CA LYS A 161 -37.14 49.03 -22.45
C LYS A 161 -37.41 50.07 -23.53
N GLY A 162 -36.56 50.16 -24.56
CA GLY A 162 -36.75 51.06 -25.69
C GLY A 162 -38.06 50.81 -26.43
N ILE A 163 -38.35 49.55 -26.79
CA ILE A 163 -39.62 49.17 -27.43
C ILE A 163 -40.82 49.56 -26.54
N ARG A 164 -40.72 49.34 -25.21
CA ARG A 164 -41.79 49.71 -24.27
C ARG A 164 -42.01 51.23 -24.25
N GLU A 165 -40.94 52.01 -24.27
CA GLU A 165 -40.97 53.48 -24.32
C GLU A 165 -41.55 54.01 -25.63
N ASP A 166 -41.30 53.36 -26.76
CA ASP A 166 -41.87 53.74 -28.06
C ASP A 166 -43.38 53.43 -28.16
N ILE A 167 -43.80 52.28 -27.61
CA ILE A 167 -45.17 51.80 -27.69
C ILE A 167 -46.10 52.56 -26.74
N GLN A 168 -45.68 52.80 -25.49
CA GLN A 168 -46.53 53.38 -24.44
C GLN A 168 -47.21 54.72 -24.82
N PRO A 169 -46.49 55.73 -25.36
CA PRO A 169 -47.08 57.00 -25.74
C PRO A 169 -48.06 56.87 -26.91
N GLY A 170 -47.70 56.06 -27.93
CA GLY A 170 -48.51 55.83 -29.11
C GLY A 170 -49.85 55.16 -28.78
N TYR A 171 -49.83 54.10 -27.98
CA TYR A 171 -51.05 53.43 -27.52
C TYR A 171 -51.90 54.35 -26.64
N ALA A 172 -51.30 55.09 -25.70
CA ALA A 172 -52.05 56.01 -24.84
C ALA A 172 -52.69 57.15 -25.64
N ALA A 173 -52.01 57.69 -26.64
CA ALA A 173 -52.55 58.71 -27.54
C ALA A 173 -53.68 58.16 -28.42
N GLN A 174 -53.47 57.02 -29.08
CA GLN A 174 -54.49 56.36 -29.90
C GLN A 174 -55.72 55.98 -29.07
N PHE A 175 -55.53 55.46 -27.86
CA PHE A 175 -56.64 55.10 -26.98
C PHE A 175 -57.44 56.32 -26.53
N ARG A 176 -56.78 57.44 -26.21
CA ARG A 176 -57.46 58.72 -25.93
C ARG A 176 -58.23 59.23 -27.13
N GLN A 177 -57.66 59.12 -28.33
CA GLN A 177 -58.34 59.50 -29.57
C GLN A 177 -59.59 58.64 -29.77
N VAL A 178 -59.48 57.32 -29.66
CA VAL A 178 -60.63 56.40 -29.76
C VAL A 178 -61.69 56.71 -28.70
N GLN A 179 -61.31 56.99 -27.45
CA GLN A 179 -62.26 57.41 -26.42
C GLN A 179 -63.00 58.70 -26.78
N SER A 180 -62.28 59.68 -27.34
CA SER A 180 -62.86 60.93 -27.83
C SER A 180 -63.84 60.68 -28.99
N ASP A 181 -63.44 59.88 -29.97
CA ASP A 181 -64.25 59.54 -31.14
C ASP A 181 -65.52 58.76 -30.72
N VAL A 182 -65.39 57.80 -29.80
CA VAL A 182 -66.52 57.05 -29.22
C VAL A 182 -67.49 57.98 -28.49
N ARG A 183 -66.98 58.96 -27.72
CA ARG A 183 -67.84 59.95 -27.04
C ARG A 183 -68.62 60.79 -28.06
N ALA A 184 -67.96 61.28 -29.10
CA ALA A 184 -68.61 62.06 -30.15
C ALA A 184 -69.68 61.25 -30.91
N ILE A 185 -69.45 59.96 -31.15
CA ILE A 185 -70.45 59.06 -31.75
C ILE A 185 -71.66 58.87 -30.83
N LYS A 186 -71.42 58.61 -29.53
CA LYS A 186 -72.51 58.46 -28.54
C LYS A 186 -73.39 59.70 -28.45
N GLU A 187 -72.78 60.90 -28.44
CA GLU A 187 -73.49 62.18 -28.44
C GLU A 187 -74.38 62.33 -29.69
N ARG A 188 -73.87 61.98 -30.88
CA ARG A 188 -74.65 62.03 -32.14
C ARG A 188 -75.79 61.02 -32.18
N LEU A 189 -75.64 59.86 -31.54
CA LEU A 189 -76.67 58.81 -31.49
C LEU A 189 -77.67 59.00 -30.34
N GLY A 190 -77.51 60.04 -29.50
CA GLY A 190 -78.40 60.31 -28.37
C GLY A 190 -78.32 59.27 -27.25
N MET A 191 -77.24 58.51 -27.18
CA MET A 191 -77.00 57.51 -26.13
C MET A 191 -76.22 58.17 -24.99
N GLN A 192 -76.79 58.20 -23.78
CA GLN A 192 -76.05 58.55 -22.56
C GLN A 192 -75.17 57.38 -22.10
#